data_AF-A0A0C2D1A4-F1
#
_entry.id   AF-A0A0C2D1A4-F1
#
_cell.length_a   1.000
_cell.length_b   1.000
_cell.length_c   1.000
_cell.angle_alpha   90.00
_cell.angle_beta   90.00
_cell.angle_gamma   90.00
#
_symmetry.space_group_name_H-M   'P 1'
#
loop_
_entity.id
_entity.type
_entity.pdbx_description
1 polymer ?
#
loop_
_entity_poly.entity_id
_entity_poly.type
_entity_poly.pdbx_seq_one_letter_code
_entity_poly.pdbx_strand_id
1 'polypeptide(L)'
;MDDPQIHVCIPFCSTALQPAPASLQVIRAVLASGDPVTVARTISRTTDLVDWAITVLQVDFNNPAAHLNASVFADPNVWCSVYIGIDPNQGRPYLFEVQLAKIIISE
;
A
#
# COMPACT_ATOMS: atom_id res chain seq x y z
N MET A 1 7.51 -14.22 -0.99
CA MET A 1 8.15 -13.01 -0.44
C MET A 1 9.66 -13.05 -0.63
N ASP A 2 10.21 -14.09 -1.26
CA ASP A 2 11.66 -14.27 -1.45
C ASP A 2 12.15 -13.88 -2.85
N ASP A 3 11.37 -13.05 -3.56
CA ASP A 3 11.83 -12.49 -4.84
C ASP A 3 12.71 -11.27 -4.54
N PRO A 4 14.03 -11.30 -4.86
CA PRO A 4 14.93 -10.20 -4.59
C PRO A 4 14.59 -8.93 -5.37
N GLN A 5 13.68 -9.01 -6.34
CA GLN A 5 13.22 -7.90 -7.18
C GLN A 5 12.00 -7.15 -6.59
N ILE A 6 11.42 -7.66 -5.51
CA ILE A 6 10.28 -7.04 -4.82
C ILE A 6 10.78 -6.44 -3.52
N HIS A 7 10.77 -5.11 -3.45
CA HIS A 7 11.15 -4.37 -2.24
C HIS A 7 9.90 -3.87 -1.54
N VAL A 8 9.60 -4.43 -0.36
CA VAL A 8 8.48 -4.00 0.46
C VAL A 8 9.00 -3.18 1.65
N CYS A 9 8.44 -1.99 1.83
CA CYS A 9 8.66 -1.16 3.01
C CYS A 9 7.31 -0.89 3.68
N ILE A 10 7.22 -1.19 4.97
CA ILE A 10 6.03 -0.92 5.80
C ILE A 10 6.46 0.01 6.92
N PRO A 11 6.56 1.32 6.67
CA PRO A 11 7.08 2.25 7.66
C PRO A 11 6.14 2.38 8.87
N PHE A 12 4.83 2.17 8.67
CA PHE A 12 3.85 2.26 9.73
C PHE A 12 2.57 1.49 9.36
N CYS A 13 2.08 0.64 10.26
CA CYS A 13 0.73 0.07 10.16
C CYS A 13 0.12 -0.11 11.55
N SER A 14 -1.18 0.13 11.59
CA SER A 14 -1.98 0.01 12.80
C SER A 14 -1.84 -1.36 13.47
N THR A 15 -1.91 -1.42 14.79
CA THR A 15 -1.89 -2.68 15.54
C THR A 15 -3.12 -3.54 15.24
N ALA A 16 -4.26 -2.94 14.89
CA ALA A 16 -5.41 -3.67 14.35
C ALA A 16 -5.10 -4.34 13.00
N LEU A 17 -4.05 -3.85 12.32
CA LEU A 17 -3.52 -4.38 11.07
C LEU A 17 -2.22 -5.19 11.30
N GLN A 18 -1.85 -5.48 12.56
CA GLN A 18 -0.71 -6.32 12.93
C GLN A 18 -1.08 -7.51 13.86
N PRO A 19 -0.50 -8.71 13.65
CA PRO A 19 0.41 -9.08 12.57
C PRO A 19 -0.34 -9.82 11.44
N ALA A 20 -0.17 -9.32 10.21
CA ALA A 20 -0.17 -10.07 8.95
C ALA A 20 -1.37 -10.06 7.99
N PRO A 21 -2.69 -10.06 8.32
CA PRO A 21 -3.68 -10.26 7.28
C PRO A 21 -3.76 -9.06 6.33
N ALA A 22 -3.97 -7.85 6.82
CA ALA A 22 -4.26 -6.71 5.94
C ALA A 22 -3.04 -6.27 5.10
N SER A 23 -1.86 -6.08 5.71
CA SER A 23 -0.66 -5.69 4.96
C SER A 23 -0.21 -6.77 3.97
N LEU A 24 -0.38 -8.06 4.28
CA LEU A 24 -0.10 -9.14 3.34
C LEU A 24 -1.11 -9.17 2.18
N GLN A 25 -2.39 -8.90 2.44
CA GLN A 25 -3.40 -8.78 1.39
C GLN A 25 -3.13 -7.57 0.49
N VAL A 26 -2.61 -6.46 1.04
CA VAL A 26 -2.12 -5.32 0.26
C VAL A 26 -0.99 -5.74 -0.66
N ILE A 27 0.03 -6.42 -0.14
CA ILE A 27 1.15 -6.91 -0.94
C ILE A 27 0.66 -7.84 -2.04
N ARG A 28 -0.20 -8.81 -1.72
CA ARG A 28 -0.77 -9.74 -2.69
C ARG A 28 -1.58 -9.04 -3.78
N ALA A 29 -2.38 -8.04 -3.42
CA ALA A 29 -3.17 -7.27 -4.38
C ALA A 29 -2.28 -6.53 -5.39
N VAL A 30 -1.22 -5.89 -4.91
CA VAL A 30 -0.23 -5.20 -5.77
C VAL A 30 0.51 -6.18 -6.67
N LEU A 31 0.96 -7.32 -6.14
CA LEU A 31 1.66 -8.32 -6.94
C LEU A 31 0.75 -9.02 -7.98
N ALA A 32 -0.55 -9.05 -7.73
CA ALA A 32 -1.53 -9.61 -8.67
C ALA A 32 -1.89 -8.64 -9.81
N SER A 33 -1.71 -7.33 -9.64
CA SER A 33 -2.08 -6.34 -10.64
C SER A 33 -1.25 -5.06 -10.56
N GLY A 34 -0.75 -4.61 -11.72
CA GLY A 34 -0.13 -3.30 -11.88
C GLY A 34 -1.12 -2.15 -12.14
N ASP A 35 -2.43 -2.37 -12.03
CA ASP A 35 -3.47 -1.34 -12.18
C ASP A 35 -3.97 -0.85 -10.81
N PRO A 36 -3.80 0.45 -10.45
CA PRO A 36 -4.18 0.99 -9.15
C PRO A 36 -5.65 0.74 -8.75
N VAL A 37 -6.57 0.84 -9.72
CA VAL A 37 -8.01 0.68 -9.47
C VAL A 37 -8.32 -0.77 -9.08
N THR A 38 -7.74 -1.73 -9.79
CA THR A 38 -7.88 -3.16 -9.49
C THR A 38 -7.25 -3.50 -8.15
N VAL A 39 -6.08 -2.94 -7.83
CA VAL A 39 -5.41 -3.12 -6.53
C VAL A 39 -6.32 -2.62 -5.40
N ALA A 40 -6.81 -1.38 -5.47
CA ALA A 40 -7.67 -0.80 -4.44
C ALA A 40 -8.94 -1.63 -4.19
N ARG A 41 -9.59 -2.07 -5.26
CA ARG A 41 -10.80 -2.93 -5.18
C ARG A 41 -10.48 -4.28 -4.56
N THR A 42 -9.33 -4.87 -4.88
CA THR A 42 -8.91 -6.15 -4.31
C THR A 42 -8.67 -6.01 -2.81
N ILE A 43 -7.94 -4.98 -2.38
CA ILE A 43 -7.69 -4.69 -0.95
C ILE A 43 -9.01 -4.51 -0.19
N SER A 44 -9.93 -3.70 -0.73
CA SER A 44 -11.25 -3.47 -0.12
C SER A 44 -12.01 -4.78 0.11
N ARG A 45 -11.91 -5.74 -0.81
CA ARG A 45 -12.60 -7.04 -0.71
C ARG A 45 -11.92 -8.03 0.23
N THR A 46 -10.60 -7.97 0.38
CA THR A 46 -9.82 -9.02 1.07
C THR A 46 -9.42 -8.66 2.49
N THR A 47 -9.52 -7.40 2.89
CA THR A 47 -9.08 -6.91 4.21
C THR A 47 -10.21 -6.77 5.24
N ASP A 48 -11.48 -6.83 4.81
CA ASP A 48 -12.68 -6.70 5.68
C ASP A 48 -12.66 -5.44 6.57
N LEU A 49 -12.08 -4.36 6.07
CA LEU A 49 -11.91 -3.11 6.81
C LEU A 49 -13.14 -2.22 6.66
N VAL A 50 -13.91 -2.10 7.75
CA VAL A 50 -15.10 -1.24 7.84
C VAL A 50 -14.71 0.20 8.20
N ASP A 51 -15.22 1.16 7.44
CA ASP A 51 -14.92 2.60 7.56
C ASP A 51 -13.45 2.96 7.31
N TRP A 52 -12.80 2.29 6.35
CA TRP A 52 -11.46 2.64 5.90
C TRP A 52 -11.46 3.19 4.48
N ALA A 53 -10.73 4.28 4.28
CA ALA A 53 -10.32 4.76 2.97
C ALA A 53 -9.07 4.01 2.51
N ILE A 54 -9.04 3.63 1.24
CA ILE A 54 -7.89 2.98 0.59
C ILE A 54 -7.43 3.88 -0.55
N THR A 55 -6.16 4.29 -0.50
CA THR A 55 -5.50 5.01 -1.60
C THR A 55 -4.44 4.10 -2.21
N VAL A 56 -4.39 4.07 -3.54
CA VAL A 56 -3.36 3.35 -4.29
C VAL A 56 -2.80 4.31 -5.32
N LEU A 57 -1.53 4.64 -5.16
CA LEU A 57 -0.78 5.48 -6.07
C LEU A 57 0.28 4.61 -6.76
N GLN A 58 0.31 4.67 -8.09
CA GLN A 58 1.39 4.11 -8.88
C GLN A 58 2.30 5.26 -9.32
N VAL A 59 3.56 5.20 -8.92
CA VAL A 59 4.57 6.20 -9.23
C VAL A 59 5.54 5.62 -10.27
N ASP A 60 5.81 6.41 -11.30
CA ASP A 60 6.87 6.12 -12.26
C ASP A 60 8.24 6.36 -11.61
N PHE A 61 8.92 5.27 -11.26
CA PHE A 61 10.25 5.31 -10.64
C PHE A 61 11.34 5.83 -11.58
N ASN A 62 11.12 5.81 -12.90
CA ASN A 62 12.09 6.33 -13.85
C ASN A 62 12.07 7.85 -13.95
N ASN A 63 11.03 8.50 -13.41
CA ASN A 63 10.95 9.94 -13.39
C ASN A 63 11.75 10.48 -12.19
N PRO A 64 12.90 11.12 -12.40
CA PRO A 64 13.73 11.64 -11.30
C PRO A 64 13.06 12.80 -10.54
N ALA A 65 12.02 13.41 -11.12
CA ALA A 65 11.20 14.39 -10.43
C ALA A 65 10.11 13.76 -9.55
N ALA A 66 9.88 12.45 -9.65
CA ALA A 66 8.93 11.77 -8.78
C ALA A 66 9.50 11.65 -7.37
N HIS A 67 8.85 12.29 -6.41
CA HIS A 67 9.19 12.24 -5.00
C HIS A 67 7.91 12.08 -4.20
N LEU A 68 8.00 11.30 -3.13
CA LEU A 68 6.86 10.96 -2.30
C LEU A 68 7.09 11.56 -0.92
N ASN A 69 6.34 12.62 -0.62
CA ASN A 69 6.44 13.33 0.64
C ASN A 69 5.21 13.00 1.50
N ALA A 70 5.34 11.95 2.30
CA ALA A 70 4.25 11.47 3.17
C ALA A 70 4.42 12.00 4.59
N SER A 71 3.47 12.82 5.06
CA SER A 71 3.25 13.03 6.48
C SER A 71 2.22 12.01 6.96
N VAL A 72 2.69 10.99 7.66
CA VAL A 72 1.81 9.94 8.20
C VAL A 72 1.19 10.39 9.52
N PHE A 73 -0.09 10.07 9.72
CA PHE A 73 -0.70 10.17 11.04
C PHE A 73 -0.03 9.13 11.94
N ALA A 74 0.56 9.57 13.04
CA ALA A 74 1.28 8.69 13.97
C ALA A 74 0.35 7.82 14.85
N ASP A 75 -0.97 7.80 14.58
CA ASP A 75 -1.91 6.99 15.34
C ASP A 75 -1.99 5.57 14.74
N PRO A 76 -1.48 4.55 15.47
CA PRO A 76 -1.45 3.17 15.04
C PRO A 76 -2.81 2.49 15.20
N ASN A 77 -3.91 3.22 15.36
CA ASN A 77 -5.26 2.62 15.32
C ASN A 77 -6.00 2.98 14.03
N VAL A 78 -5.50 3.95 13.27
CA VAL A 78 -6.23 4.57 12.16
C VAL A 78 -5.44 4.64 10.86
N TRP A 79 -4.20 4.15 10.83
CA TRP A 79 -3.34 4.32 9.65
C TRP A 79 -2.46 3.11 9.33
N CYS A 80 -2.27 2.82 8.03
CA CYS A 80 -1.28 1.87 7.53
C CYS A 80 -0.77 2.27 6.14
N SER A 81 0.54 2.25 5.97
CA SER A 81 1.22 2.56 4.72
C SER A 81 2.11 1.39 4.31
N VAL A 82 1.94 0.96 3.06
CA VAL A 82 2.73 -0.10 2.43
C VAL A 82 3.29 0.44 1.13
N TYR A 83 4.61 0.36 0.98
CA TYR A 83 5.33 0.75 -0.22
C TYR A 83 5.92 -0.48 -0.86
N ILE A 84 5.68 -0.65 -2.16
CA ILE A 84 6.11 -1.84 -2.91
C ILE A 84 6.79 -1.39 -4.19
N GLY A 85 8.11 -1.52 -4.24
CA GLY A 85 8.90 -1.34 -5.45
C GLY A 85 9.07 -2.67 -6.17
N ILE A 86 8.85 -2.66 -7.49
CA ILE A 86 9.13 -3.80 -8.38
C ILE A 86 10.27 -3.39 -9.31
N ASP A 87 11.34 -4.19 -9.37
CA ASP A 87 12.55 -3.88 -10.14
C ASP A 87 12.24 -3.62 -11.64
N PRO A 88 12.81 -2.55 -12.24
CA PRO A 88 12.70 -2.20 -13.66
C PRO A 88 13.03 -3.32 -14.65
N ASN A 89 13.88 -4.28 -14.29
CA ASN A 89 14.35 -5.34 -15.20
C ASN A 89 13.24 -6.31 -15.66
N GLN A 90 12.03 -6.22 -15.08
CA GLN A 90 10.83 -6.91 -15.57
C GLN A 90 9.98 -6.10 -16.57
N GLY A 91 10.49 -4.95 -17.05
CA GLY A 91 9.84 -4.13 -18.09
C GLY A 91 8.72 -3.23 -17.57
N ARG A 92 8.56 -3.11 -16.24
CA ARG A 92 7.50 -2.34 -15.56
C ARG A 92 7.97 -1.78 -14.21
N PRO A 93 8.89 -0.80 -14.17
CA PRO A 93 9.31 -0.16 -12.92
C PRO A 93 8.18 0.70 -12.34
N TYR A 94 7.55 0.21 -11.30
CA TYR A 94 6.51 0.94 -10.59
C TYR A 94 6.78 0.89 -9.09
N LEU A 95 6.65 2.05 -8.43
CA LEU A 95 6.41 2.10 -7.00
C LEU A 95 4.89 2.08 -6.82
N PHE A 96 4.39 1.17 -5.99
CA PHE A 96 3.09 1.34 -5.41
C PHE A 96 3.24 1.94 -4.03
N GLU A 97 2.59 3.08 -3.82
CA GLU A 97 2.23 3.54 -2.48
C GLU A 97 0.77 3.17 -2.23
N VAL A 98 0.55 2.42 -1.15
CA VAL A 98 -0.77 2.06 -0.69
C VAL A 98 -0.96 2.58 0.72
N GLN A 99 -1.99 3.39 0.93
CA GLN A 99 -2.38 3.86 2.26
C GLN A 99 -3.78 3.38 2.61
N LEU A 100 -3.94 2.96 3.86
CA LEU A 100 -5.20 2.56 4.45
C LEU A 100 -5.41 3.48 5.65
N ALA A 101 -6.51 4.22 5.64
CA ALA A 101 -6.83 5.21 6.67
C ALA A 101 -8.24 4.98 7.22
N LYS A 102 -8.40 4.86 8.54
CA LYS A 102 -9.72 4.76 9.16
C LYS A 102 -10.39 6.14 9.13
N ILE A 103 -11.61 6.18 8.63
CA ILE A 103 -12.45 7.38 8.61
C ILE A 103 -12.99 7.57 10.03
N ILE A 104 -12.67 8.71 10.64
CA ILE A 104 -13.21 9.12 11.94
C ILE A 104 -14.31 10.15 11.66
N ILE A 105 -15.56 9.77 11.90
CA ILE A 105 -16.68 10.71 11.87
C ILE A 105 -16.81 11.27 13.28
N SER A 106 -16.50 12.55 13.48
CA SER A 106 -16.81 13.23 14.74
C SER A 106 -18.31 13.54 14.76
N GLU A 107 -19.02 13.02 15.77
CA GLU A 107 -20.38 13.48 16.11
C GLU A 107 -20.36 14.86 16.78
#